data_AF-A0A6B3FG66-F1
#
_entry.id   AF-A0A6B3FG66-F1
#
_cell.length_a   1.000
_cell.length_b   1.000
_cell.length_c   1.000
_cell.angle_alpha   90.00
_cell.angle_beta   90.00
_cell.angle_gamma   90.00
#
_symmetry.space_group_name_H-M   'P 1'
#
loop_
_entity.id
_entity.type
_entity.pdbx_description
1 polymer ?
#
loop_
_entity_poly.entity_id
_entity_poly.type
_entity_poly.pdbx_seq_one_letter_code
_entity_poly.pdbx_strand_id
1 'polypeptide(L)' 'LMTKGFESVGGMDGLVKIPGIAETPAGMDRRVVTVDDGVLLNYGPRTDRVLTEIVEQLYAKGGKGQ' A
#
# COMPACT_ATOMS: atom_id res chain seq x y z
N LEU A 1 -2.43 0.86 -2.72
CA LEU A 1 -3.51 0.02 -3.30
C LEU A 1 -4.74 0.12 -2.42
N MET A 2 -5.91 -0.19 -2.96
CA MET A 2 -7.10 -0.43 -2.13
C MET A 2 -7.00 -1.81 -1.46
N THR A 3 -7.44 -1.93 -0.22
CA THR A 3 -7.21 -3.12 0.62
C THR A 3 -7.90 -4.36 0.07
N LYS A 4 -9.21 -4.29 -0.22
CA LYS A 4 -9.94 -5.44 -0.80
C LYS A 4 -9.44 -5.76 -2.20
N GLY A 5 -9.06 -4.74 -2.98
CA GLY A 5 -8.37 -4.95 -4.26
C GLY A 5 -7.09 -5.78 -4.12
N PHE A 6 -6.25 -5.44 -3.14
CA PHE A 6 -5.03 -6.18 -2.83
C PHE A 6 -5.30 -7.60 -2.31
N GLU A 7 -6.29 -7.78 -1.46
CA GLU A 7 -6.70 -9.11 -0.98
C GLU A 7 -7.27 -9.98 -2.11
N SER A 8 -8.02 -9.38 -3.05
CA SER A 8 -8.67 -10.10 -4.15
C SER A 8 -7.67 -10.78 -5.10
N VAL A 9 -6.47 -10.22 -5.23
CA VAL A 9 -5.39 -10.82 -6.04
C VAL A 9 -4.60 -11.87 -5.25
N GLY A 10 -4.91 -12.12 -3.97
CA GLY A 10 -4.18 -13.05 -3.10
C GLY A 10 -3.12 -12.38 -2.23
N GLY A 11 -3.29 -11.09 -1.92
CA GLY A 11 -2.34 -10.33 -1.12
C GLY A 11 -0.97 -10.25 -1.79
N MET A 12 0.10 -10.22 -0.99
CA MET A 12 1.45 -10.00 -1.52
C MET A 12 1.92 -11.13 -2.43
N ASP A 13 1.63 -12.38 -2.06
CA ASP A 13 2.06 -13.56 -2.83
C ASP A 13 1.32 -13.69 -4.16
N GLY A 14 0.09 -13.19 -4.22
CA GLY A 14 -0.65 -13.08 -5.46
C GLY A 14 -0.18 -11.91 -6.32
N LEU A 15 0.06 -10.75 -5.71
CA LEU A 15 0.50 -9.55 -6.42
C LEU A 15 1.85 -9.76 -7.14
N VAL A 16 2.83 -10.41 -6.52
CA VAL A 16 4.13 -10.67 -7.16
C VAL A 16 4.08 -11.70 -8.29
N LYS A 17 2.98 -12.44 -8.45
CA LYS A 17 2.80 -13.37 -9.58
C LYS A 17 2.31 -12.67 -10.85
N ILE A 18 1.87 -11.42 -10.75
CA ILE A 18 1.46 -10.63 -11.91
C ILE A 18 2.73 -10.31 -12.73
N PRO A 19 2.75 -10.59 -14.04
CA PRO A 19 3.93 -10.36 -14.88
C PRO A 19 4.46 -8.94 -14.75
N GLY A 20 5.77 -8.81 -14.50
CA GLY A 20 6.44 -7.52 -14.36
C GLY A 20 6.45 -6.94 -12.95
N ILE A 21 5.59 -7.39 -12.02
CA ILE A 21 5.55 -6.82 -10.66
C ILE A 21 6.77 -7.24 -9.85
N ALA A 22 7.14 -8.52 -9.87
CA ALA A 22 8.27 -9.06 -9.11
C ALA A 22 9.61 -8.43 -9.52
N GLU A 23 9.71 -7.95 -10.76
CA GLU A 23 10.90 -7.34 -11.35
C GLU A 23 11.04 -5.85 -10.98
N THR A 24 9.99 -5.23 -10.42
CA THR A 24 10.09 -3.85 -9.91
C THR A 24 10.79 -3.80 -8.55
N PRO A 25 11.45 -2.68 -8.19
CA PRO A 25 11.97 -2.50 -6.83
C PRO A 25 10.90 -2.69 -5.75
N ALA A 26 9.67 -2.22 -5.98
CA ALA A 26 8.55 -2.41 -5.05
C ALA A 26 8.18 -3.89 -4.86
N GLY A 27 8.21 -4.69 -5.93
CA GLY A 27 7.98 -6.13 -5.88
C GLY A 27 9.11 -6.89 -5.19
N MET A 28 10.37 -6.56 -5.52
CA MET A 28 11.56 -7.13 -4.90
C MET A 28 11.60 -6.89 -3.39
N ASP A 29 11.32 -5.65 -2.97
CA ASP A 29 11.30 -5.25 -1.55
C ASP A 29 9.98 -5.62 -0.85
N ARG A 30 9.03 -6.22 -1.57
CA ARG A 30 7.67 -6.54 -1.11
C ARG A 30 7.02 -5.35 -0.40
N ARG A 31 7.16 -4.17 -0.99
CA ARG A 31 6.75 -2.88 -0.42
C ARG A 31 5.45 -2.40 -1.06
N VAL A 32 4.35 -2.60 -0.35
CA VAL A 32 3.01 -2.18 -0.75
C VAL A 32 2.38 -1.37 0.38
N VAL A 33 1.79 -0.23 0.03
CA VAL A 33 0.94 0.56 0.93
C VAL A 33 -0.51 0.26 0.58
N THR A 34 -1.33 -0.08 1.56
CA THR A 34 -2.77 -0.32 1.37
C THR A 34 -3.59 0.65 2.21
N VAL A 35 -4.72 1.08 1.66
CA VAL A 35 -5.70 1.96 2.32
C VAL A 35 -7.08 1.35 2.12
N ASP A 36 -8.01 1.60 3.04
CA ASP A 36 -9.40 1.17 2.88
C ASP A 36 -10.02 1.70 1.57
N ASP A 37 -10.69 0.80 0.85
CA ASP A 37 -11.21 1.00 -0.49
C ASP A 37 -12.22 2.15 -0.57
N GLY A 38 -13.01 2.33 0.49
CA GLY A 38 -14.07 3.33 0.57
C GLY A 38 -13.58 4.72 0.94
N VAL A 39 -12.26 4.94 1.07
CA VAL A 39 -11.72 6.25 1.48
C VAL A 39 -10.58 6.75 0.60
N LEU A 40 -9.80 5.86 -0.01
CA LEU A 40 -8.55 6.24 -0.70
C LEU A 40 -8.76 7.32 -1.77
N LEU A 41 -9.83 7.24 -2.56
CA LEU A 41 -10.06 8.13 -3.72
C LEU A 41 -11.30 9.03 -3.57
N ASN A 42 -11.91 9.06 -2.39
CA ASN A 42 -13.14 9.84 -2.15
C ASN A 42 -12.86 11.31 -1.80
N TYR A 43 -11.62 11.65 -1.42
CA TYR A 43 -11.17 13.03 -1.10
C TYR A 43 -12.11 13.82 -0.18
N GLY A 44 -12.78 13.13 0.73
CA GLY A 44 -13.75 13.72 1.66
C GLY A 44 -13.11 14.25 2.95
N PRO A 45 -13.91 14.48 4.01
CA PRO A 45 -13.44 15.02 5.29
C PRO A 45 -12.37 14.18 6.02
N ARG A 46 -12.13 12.94 5.56
CA ARG A 46 -11.16 12.00 6.13
C ARG A 46 -9.82 11.96 5.38
N THR A 47 -9.60 12.90 4.45
CA THR A 47 -8.38 12.93 3.63
C THR A 47 -7.13 13.10 4.48
N ASP A 48 -7.21 13.87 5.57
CA ASP A 48 -6.15 14.02 6.57
C ASP A 48 -5.72 12.67 7.16
N ARG A 49 -6.68 11.84 7.57
CA ARG A 49 -6.42 10.50 8.10
C ARG A 49 -5.79 9.58 7.06
N VAL A 50 -6.28 9.60 5.82
CA VAL A 50 -5.72 8.79 4.73
C VAL A 50 -4.26 9.17 4.46
N LEU A 51 -3.96 10.46 4.44
CA LEU A 51 -2.59 10.95 4.26
C LEU A 51 -1.68 10.51 5.42
N THR A 52 -2.13 10.65 6.67
CA THR A 52 -1.37 10.19 7.84
C THR A 52 -1.04 8.70 7.74
N GLU A 53 -2.03 7.86 7.41
CA GLU A 53 -1.85 6.42 7.26
C GLU A 53 -0.85 6.06 6.14
N ILE A 54 -0.92 6.75 4.99
CA ILE A 54 0.05 6.56 3.89
C ILE A 54 1.46 6.97 4.33
N VAL A 55 1.60 8.11 5.00
CA VAL A 55 2.90 8.61 5.47
C VAL A 55 3.51 7.65 6.48
N GLU A 56 2.73 7.18 7.45
CA GLU A 56 3.16 6.19 8.44
C GLU A 56 3.65 4.91 7.75
N GLN A 57 2.88 4.33 6.82
CA GLN A 57 3.29 3.12 6.11
C GLN A 57 4.51 3.35 5.20
N LEU A 58 4.59 4.50 4.53
CA LEU A 58 5.65 4.79 3.59
C LEU A 58 6.99 5.02 4.29
N TYR A 59 6.99 5.69 5.44
CA TYR A 59 8.21 6.11 6.14
C TYR A 59 8.54 5.29 7.39
N ALA A 60 7.64 4.45 7.93
CA ALA A 60 7.92 3.61 9.11
C ALA A 60 9.09 2.61 8.91
N LYS A 61 9.42 2.25 7.67
CA LYS A 61 10.61 1.42 7.36
C LYS A 61 11.85 2.22 6.93
N GLY A 62 11.79 3.55 6.91
CA GLY A 62 12.90 4.45 6.54
C GLY A 62 13.46 5.29 7.70
N GLY A 63 12.97 5.10 8.92
CA GLY A 63 13.40 5.87 10.08
C GLY A 63 13.06 5.19 11.40
N LYS A 64 13.84 4.17 11.78
CA LYS A 64 14.09 3.97 13.21
C LYS A 64 15.00 5.09 13.69
N GLY A 65 14.36 6.21 14.01
CA GLY A 65 14.89 7.32 14.79
C GLY A 65 13.96 7.56 15.97
N GLN A 66 13.74 6.51 16.78
CA GLN A 66 13.34 6.57 18.19
C GLN A 66 13.62 5.20 18.81
#